data_AF-A0A0M6WY58-F1
#
_entry.id   AF-A0A0M6WY58-F1
#
_cell.length_a   1.000
_cell.length_b   1.000
_cell.length_c   1.000
_cell.angle_alpha   90.00
_cell.angle_beta   90.00
_cell.angle_gamma   90.00
#
_symmetry.space_group_name_H-M   'P 1'
#
loop_
_entity.id
_entity.type
_entity.pdbx_description
1 polymer ?
#
loop_
_entity_poly.entity_id
_entity_poly.type
_entity_poly.pdbx_seq_one_letter_code
_entity_poly.pdbx_strand_id
1 'polypeptide(L)'
;MNEVMNSVNNVIMDNFHKTDNILNDVQTIIEVSQKEAYRSVNTILSQRNWLIGYRIAVEELAGEERAEYGVEIIKNLSRYLTQKYGKGYDRSNLYHCLRFYKAFPQIVDTACRQSDIRLTWSHYRTLLQVHDETARKWYEKEAYEQTWSVRTLQRNIDSQYYYRMLQSQDKKL
;
A
#
# COMPACT_ATOMS: atom_id res chain seq x y z
N MET A 1 15.82 -12.85 5.73
CA MET A 1 15.73 -12.35 4.33
C MET A 1 15.56 -13.47 3.29
N ASN A 2 15.87 -14.74 3.59
CA ASN A 2 15.76 -15.86 2.63
C ASN A 2 14.35 -16.46 2.41
N GLU A 3 13.35 -16.17 3.25
CA GLU A 3 12.03 -16.81 3.13
C GLU A 3 11.10 -16.17 2.09
N VAL A 4 11.24 -14.86 1.83
CA VAL A 4 10.41 -14.16 0.82
C VAL A 4 10.74 -14.60 -0.61
N MET A 5 12.01 -14.95 -0.86
CA MET A 5 12.44 -15.46 -2.16
C MET A 5 11.91 -16.89 -2.41
N ASN A 6 11.69 -17.67 -1.35
CA ASN A 6 11.12 -19.02 -1.45
C ASN A 6 9.61 -19.03 -1.75
N SER A 7 8.85 -18.02 -1.33
CA SER A 7 7.40 -18.02 -1.58
C SER A 7 7.03 -17.68 -3.03
N VAL A 8 7.78 -16.78 -3.68
CA VAL A 8 7.52 -16.38 -5.09
C VAL A 8 7.77 -17.55 -6.05
N ASN A 9 8.82 -18.33 -5.79
CA ASN A 9 9.14 -19.51 -6.60
C ASN A 9 8.05 -20.58 -6.53
N ASN A 10 7.37 -20.73 -5.38
CA ASN A 10 6.29 -21.70 -5.22
C ASN A 10 5.04 -21.27 -6.02
N VAL A 11 4.64 -20.00 -6.00
CA VAL A 11 3.41 -19.56 -6.69
C VAL A 11 3.46 -19.78 -8.20
N ILE A 12 4.61 -19.54 -8.84
CA ILE A 12 4.74 -19.74 -10.30
C ILE A 12 4.68 -21.24 -10.64
N MET A 13 5.36 -22.08 -9.85
CA MET A 13 5.37 -23.53 -10.05
C MET A 13 4.02 -24.17 -9.73
N ASP A 14 3.32 -23.68 -8.71
CA ASP A 14 2.00 -24.18 -8.29
C ASP A 14 0.91 -23.85 -9.33
N ASN A 15 1.02 -22.71 -10.02
CA ASN A 15 0.06 -22.28 -11.05
C ASN A 15 0.36 -22.86 -12.45
N PHE A 16 1.50 -23.52 -12.64
CA PHE A 16 1.85 -24.08 -13.94
C PHE A 16 1.12 -25.42 -14.17
N HIS A 17 0.40 -25.50 -15.28
CA HIS A 17 -0.22 -26.73 -15.75
C HIS A 17 0.17 -26.97 -17.20
N LYS A 18 0.90 -28.06 -17.45
CA LYS A 18 1.28 -28.46 -18.80
C LYS A 18 0.03 -28.87 -19.59
N THR A 19 -0.14 -28.31 -20.77
CA THR A 19 -1.19 -28.68 -21.73
C THR A 19 -0.56 -29.14 -23.06
N ASP A 20 -1.40 -29.54 -24.01
CA ASP A 20 -0.96 -29.84 -25.37
C ASP A 20 -0.70 -28.56 -26.20
N ASN A 21 -1.08 -27.38 -25.69
CA ASN A 21 -0.87 -26.10 -26.33
C ASN A 21 0.34 -25.36 -25.72
N ILE A 22 1.53 -25.67 -26.26
CA ILE A 22 2.80 -25.08 -25.80
C ILE A 22 2.82 -23.54 -25.85
N LEU A 23 2.15 -22.92 -26.83
CA LEU A 23 2.11 -21.46 -26.94
C LEU A 23 1.38 -20.85 -25.74
N ASN A 24 0.21 -21.40 -25.41
CA ASN A 24 -0.59 -20.95 -24.27
C ASN A 24 0.13 -21.19 -22.93
N ASP A 25 0.81 -22.34 -22.79
CA ASP A 25 1.61 -22.64 -21.60
C ASP A 25 2.73 -21.60 -21.40
N VAL A 26 3.48 -21.28 -22.46
CA VAL A 26 4.55 -20.27 -22.40
C VAL A 26 4.00 -18.87 -22.11
N GLN A 27 2.87 -18.49 -22.72
CA GLN A 27 2.20 -17.21 -22.43
C GLN A 27 1.79 -17.13 -20.96
N THR A 28 1.18 -18.18 -20.42
CA THR A 28 0.74 -18.25 -19.03
C THR A 28 1.92 -18.12 -18.07
N ILE A 29 3.03 -18.82 -18.32
CA ILE A 29 4.25 -18.71 -17.50
C ILE A 29 4.76 -17.27 -17.47
N ILE A 30 4.82 -16.60 -18.64
CA ILE A 30 5.28 -15.20 -18.73
C ILE A 30 4.35 -14.27 -17.93
N GLU A 31 3.05 -14.38 -18.14
CA GLU A 31 2.05 -13.49 -17.52
C GLU A 31 1.98 -13.67 -16.01
N VAL A 32 1.97 -14.92 -15.51
CA VAL A 32 1.98 -15.22 -14.08
C VAL A 32 3.27 -14.72 -13.44
N SER A 33 4.43 -14.97 -14.06
CA SER A 33 5.73 -14.53 -13.54
C SER A 33 5.81 -13.00 -13.44
N GLN A 34 5.35 -12.28 -14.46
CA GLN A 34 5.29 -10.82 -14.44
C GLN A 34 4.36 -10.32 -13.34
N LYS A 35 3.15 -10.89 -13.24
CA LYS A 35 2.15 -10.51 -12.24
C LYS A 35 2.68 -10.69 -10.81
N GLU A 36 3.35 -11.81 -10.54
CA GLU A 36 3.92 -12.08 -9.21
C GLU A 36 5.12 -11.18 -8.90
N ALA A 37 5.98 -10.89 -9.88
CA ALA A 37 7.05 -9.91 -9.71
C ALA A 37 6.49 -8.52 -9.34
N TYR A 38 5.46 -8.05 -10.07
CA TYR A 38 4.81 -6.78 -9.75
C TYR A 38 4.15 -6.77 -8.37
N ARG A 39 3.46 -7.86 -7.99
CA ARG A 39 2.84 -8.00 -6.67
C ARG A 39 3.88 -7.92 -5.56
N SER A 40 4.96 -8.71 -5.66
CA SER A 40 6.04 -8.71 -4.67
C SER A 40 6.65 -7.32 -4.49
N VAL A 41 6.97 -6.64 -5.60
CA VAL A 41 7.49 -5.26 -5.57
C VAL A 41 6.50 -4.32 -4.89
N ASN A 42 5.21 -4.39 -5.23
CA ASN A 42 4.19 -3.53 -4.63
C ASN A 42 4.05 -3.74 -3.12
N THR A 43 4.04 -4.99 -2.67
CA THR A 43 3.97 -5.33 -1.24
C THR A 43 5.20 -4.79 -0.49
N ILE A 44 6.40 -5.04 -1.00
CA ILE A 44 7.65 -4.57 -0.39
C ILE A 44 7.68 -3.03 -0.33
N LEU A 45 7.23 -2.35 -1.39
CA LEU A 45 7.19 -0.88 -1.41
C LEU A 45 6.22 -0.32 -0.36
N SER A 46 5.02 -0.90 -0.24
CA SER A 46 4.04 -0.51 0.78
C SER A 46 4.58 -0.78 2.19
N GLN A 47 5.17 -1.97 2.44
CA GLN A 47 5.80 -2.30 3.73
C GLN A 47 6.91 -1.32 4.09
N ARG A 48 7.83 -1.05 3.16
CA ARG A 48 8.92 -0.07 3.34
C ARG A 48 8.36 1.29 3.73
N ASN A 49 7.38 1.81 3.00
CA ASN A 49 6.81 3.12 3.26
C ASN A 49 6.08 3.17 4.60
N TRP A 50 5.38 2.09 4.97
CA TRP A 50 4.76 1.96 6.28
C TRP A 50 5.79 1.98 7.41
N LEU A 51 6.87 1.20 7.29
CA LEU A 51 7.96 1.12 8.28
C LEU A 51 8.70 2.45 8.45
N ILE A 52 8.91 3.20 7.35
CA ILE A 52 9.44 4.57 7.41
C ILE A 52 8.51 5.44 8.26
N GLY A 53 7.20 5.36 8.01
CA GLY A 53 6.20 6.10 8.77
C GLY A 53 6.18 5.75 10.26
N TYR A 54 6.23 4.45 10.58
CA TYR A 54 6.34 3.94 11.95
C TYR A 54 7.56 4.52 12.65
N ARG A 55 8.75 4.42 12.04
CA ARG A 55 9.99 4.89 12.66
C ARG A 55 9.99 6.41 12.90
N ILE A 56 9.42 7.19 11.98
CA ILE A 56 9.23 8.64 12.15
C ILE A 56 8.27 8.89 13.32
N ALA A 57 7.14 8.20 13.38
CA ALA A 57 6.14 8.38 14.44
C ALA A 57 6.69 8.05 15.85
N VAL A 58 7.51 7.01 15.96
CA VAL A 58 8.17 6.66 17.23
C VAL A 58 9.08 7.79 17.72
N GLU A 59 9.81 8.45 16.81
CA GLU A 59 10.68 9.58 17.16
C GLU A 59 9.88 10.84 17.53
N GLU A 60 8.75 11.11 16.84
CA GLU A 60 7.84 12.21 17.21
C GLU A 60 7.29 12.07 18.63
N LEU A 61 7.00 10.84 19.06
CA LEU A 61 6.43 10.55 20.39
C LEU A 61 7.45 10.67 21.53
N ALA A 62 8.74 10.56 21.24
CA ALA A 62 9.82 10.67 22.22
C ALA A 62 10.26 12.13 22.50
N GLY A 63 9.87 13.09 21.66
CA GLY A 63 10.24 14.50 21.81
C GLY A 63 9.33 15.30 22.74
N GLU A 64 9.90 16.22 23.52
CA GLU A 64 9.17 17.09 24.48
C GLU A 64 8.30 18.15 23.78
N GLU A 65 8.69 18.63 22.59
CA GLU A 65 7.93 19.57 21.75
C GLU A 65 7.43 18.90 20.45
N ARG A 66 6.33 18.16 20.58
CA ARG A 66 5.77 17.19 19.62
C ARG A 66 5.59 17.67 18.16
N ALA A 67 5.35 18.95 17.93
CA ALA A 67 5.02 19.47 16.58
C ALA A 67 6.25 19.97 15.82
N GLU A 68 7.14 20.73 16.46
CA GLU A 68 8.34 21.28 15.80
C GLU A 68 9.41 20.20 15.58
N TYR A 69 9.52 19.25 16.52
CA TYR A 69 10.49 18.17 16.44
C TYR A 69 10.25 17.23 15.23
N GLY A 70 8.99 16.87 14.95
CA GLY A 70 8.62 16.06 13.78
C GLY A 70 8.91 16.74 12.44
N VAL A 71 8.73 18.07 12.37
CA VAL A 71 9.05 18.87 11.18
C VAL A 71 10.55 18.85 10.90
N GLU A 72 11.38 19.02 11.92
CA GLU A 72 12.83 19.03 11.77
C GLU A 72 13.40 17.64 11.41
N ILE A 73 12.83 16.56 11.99
CA ILE A 73 13.17 15.17 11.60
C ILE A 73 12.93 14.94 10.11
N ILE A 74 11.71 15.20 9.63
CA ILE A 74 11.35 14.97 8.22
C ILE A 74 12.20 15.83 7.28
N LYS A 75 12.49 17.07 7.69
CA LYS A 75 13.35 17.98 6.93
C LYS A 75 14.77 17.44 6.79
N ASN A 76 15.37 16.94 7.88
CA ASN A 76 16.72 16.40 7.87
C ASN A 76 16.80 15.05 7.14
N LEU A 77 15.84 14.15 7.39
CA LEU A 77 15.71 12.90 6.66
C LEU A 77 15.56 13.15 5.17
N SER A 78 14.70 14.07 4.76
CA SER A 78 14.49 14.35 3.34
C SER A 78 15.78 14.82 2.66
N ARG A 79 16.54 15.72 3.30
CA ARG A 79 17.83 16.20 2.78
C ARG A 79 18.80 15.04 2.56
N TYR A 80 19.02 14.23 3.60
CA TYR A 80 20.00 13.14 3.56
C TYR A 80 19.58 12.00 2.63
N LEU A 81 18.32 11.56 2.70
CA LEU A 81 17.81 10.45 1.91
C LEU A 81 17.69 10.80 0.43
N THR A 82 17.30 12.04 0.09
CA THR A 82 17.30 12.49 -1.30
C THR A 82 18.72 12.56 -1.86
N GLN A 83 19.70 13.02 -1.08
CA GLN A 83 21.10 13.01 -1.48
C GLN A 83 21.64 11.59 -1.70
N LYS A 84 21.28 10.65 -0.82
CA LYS A 84 21.81 9.27 -0.84
C LYS A 84 21.10 8.35 -1.84
N TYR A 85 19.79 8.46 -1.97
CA TYR A 85 18.94 7.52 -2.72
C TYR A 85 18.16 8.16 -3.87
N GLY A 86 18.21 9.48 -4.01
CA GLY A 86 17.57 10.21 -5.11
C GLY A 86 16.07 10.43 -4.93
N LYS A 87 15.36 10.46 -6.06
CA LYS A 87 13.93 10.82 -6.13
C LYS A 87 13.07 9.87 -5.30
N GLY A 88 12.05 10.43 -4.63
CA GLY A 88 11.08 9.67 -3.83
C GLY A 88 11.33 9.71 -2.33
N TYR A 89 12.35 10.43 -1.86
CA TYR A 89 12.61 10.68 -0.44
C TYR A 89 12.49 12.16 -0.07
N ASP A 90 11.69 12.92 -0.82
CA ASP A 90 11.32 14.28 -0.47
C ASP A 90 10.42 14.33 0.78
N ARG A 91 10.28 15.52 1.37
CA ARG A 91 9.46 15.75 2.57
C ARG A 91 8.04 15.24 2.38
N SER A 92 7.43 15.49 1.23
CA SER A 92 6.05 15.09 0.95
C SER A 92 5.89 13.58 1.00
N ASN A 93 6.82 12.80 0.42
CA ASN A 93 6.75 11.35 0.50
C ASN A 93 6.98 10.82 1.93
N LEU A 94 7.86 11.44 2.72
CA LEU A 94 8.04 11.09 4.13
C LEU A 94 6.80 11.40 4.97
N TYR A 95 6.13 12.54 4.72
CA TYR A 95 4.83 12.82 5.33
C TYR A 95 3.76 11.81 4.92
N HIS A 96 3.72 11.38 3.66
CA HIS A 96 2.82 10.30 3.24
C HIS A 96 3.11 8.99 3.98
N CYS A 97 4.39 8.63 4.17
CA CYS A 97 4.78 7.45 4.95
C CYS A 97 4.26 7.56 6.38
N LEU A 98 4.49 8.70 7.05
CA LEU A 98 3.99 8.96 8.40
C LEU A 98 2.47 8.86 8.50
N ARG A 99 1.75 9.49 7.55
CA ARG A 99 0.29 9.43 7.48
C ARG A 99 -0.20 8.01 7.20
N PHE A 100 0.53 7.24 6.40
CA PHE A 100 0.21 5.86 6.10
C PHE A 100 0.23 4.99 7.36
N TYR A 101 1.30 5.10 8.16
CA TYR A 101 1.37 4.43 9.46
C TYR A 101 0.20 4.85 10.38
N LYS A 102 -0.03 6.17 10.54
CA LYS A 102 -1.10 6.69 11.41
C LYS A 102 -2.50 6.25 10.97
N ALA A 103 -2.73 6.12 9.66
CA ALA A 103 -4.03 5.72 9.11
C ALA A 103 -4.26 4.20 9.11
N PHE A 104 -3.19 3.40 9.07
CA PHE A 104 -3.26 1.94 8.98
C PHE A 104 -2.26 1.28 9.96
N PRO A 105 -2.39 1.52 11.28
CA PRO A 105 -1.37 1.12 12.26
C PRO A 105 -1.24 -0.40 12.45
N GLN A 106 -2.19 -1.20 11.95
CA GLN A 106 -2.22 -2.67 12.11
C GLN A 106 -2.04 -3.43 10.78
N ILE A 107 -1.76 -2.73 9.67
CA ILE A 107 -1.67 -3.38 8.34
C ILE A 107 -0.41 -4.23 8.17
N VAL A 108 0.63 -3.94 8.96
CA VAL A 108 1.81 -4.76 9.10
C VAL A 108 1.81 -5.28 10.53
N ASP A 109 1.48 -6.55 10.72
CA ASP A 109 1.61 -7.19 12.03
C ASP A 109 3.10 -7.45 12.30
N THR A 110 3.63 -6.92 13.40
CA THR A 110 5.02 -7.10 13.82
C THR A 110 5.30 -8.54 14.28
N ALA A 111 4.26 -9.29 14.67
CA ALA A 111 4.36 -10.64 15.22
C ALA A 111 4.11 -11.75 14.18
N CYS A 112 3.30 -11.49 13.15
CA CYS A 112 2.96 -12.46 12.11
C CYS A 112 3.33 -11.95 10.72
N ARG A 113 3.98 -12.81 9.91
CA ARG A 113 4.40 -12.59 8.51
C ARG A 113 3.28 -12.25 7.52
N GLN A 114 2.04 -12.09 7.98
CA GLN A 114 0.88 -11.71 7.17
C GLN A 114 0.68 -10.20 7.25
N SER A 115 1.34 -9.45 6.36
CA SER A 115 0.93 -8.06 6.12
C SER A 115 -0.38 -8.07 5.32
N ASP A 116 -1.42 -7.41 5.80
CA ASP A 116 -2.71 -7.27 5.09
C ASP A 116 -2.63 -6.22 3.96
N ILE A 117 -1.43 -6.05 3.39
CA ILE A 117 -1.17 -5.13 2.28
C ILE A 117 -1.72 -5.78 1.02
N ARG A 118 -2.94 -5.37 0.73
CA ARG A 118 -3.73 -5.86 -0.40
C ARG A 118 -3.63 -4.95 -1.63
N LEU A 119 -3.23 -3.71 -1.43
CA LEU A 119 -3.15 -2.67 -2.46
C LEU A 119 -1.74 -2.12 -2.64
N THR A 120 -1.50 -1.48 -3.78
CA THR A 120 -0.20 -0.85 -4.06
C THR A 120 -0.04 0.46 -3.28
N TRP A 121 1.19 0.94 -3.12
CA TRP A 121 1.48 2.23 -2.46
C TRP A 121 0.64 3.41 -3.02
N SER A 122 0.43 3.44 -4.34
CA SER A 122 -0.36 4.51 -4.97
C SER A 122 -1.83 4.47 -4.55
N HIS A 123 -2.42 3.28 -4.33
CA HIS A 123 -3.77 3.20 -3.77
C HIS A 123 -3.82 3.74 -2.35
N TYR A 124 -2.85 3.36 -1.50
CA TYR A 124 -2.79 3.87 -0.13
C TYR A 124 -2.63 5.39 -0.10
N ARG A 125 -1.81 5.98 -0.97
CA ARG A 125 -1.74 7.44 -1.10
C ARG A 125 -3.08 8.09 -1.47
N THR A 126 -3.85 7.46 -2.35
CA THR A 126 -5.20 7.92 -2.68
C THR A 126 -6.15 7.78 -1.49
N LEU A 127 -6.12 6.65 -0.77
CA LEU A 127 -6.94 6.43 0.44
C LEU A 127 -6.63 7.43 1.55
N LEU A 128 -5.39 7.91 1.66
CA LEU A 128 -5.02 8.95 2.63
C LEU A 128 -5.76 10.28 2.41
N GLN A 129 -6.37 10.53 1.25
CA GLN A 129 -7.20 11.72 1.02
C GLN A 129 -8.54 11.64 1.76
N VAL A 130 -8.98 10.44 2.14
CA VAL A 130 -10.28 10.21 2.80
C VAL A 130 -10.11 10.38 4.31
N HIS A 131 -10.67 11.46 4.87
CA HIS A 131 -10.55 11.76 6.30
C HIS A 131 -11.40 10.86 7.20
N ASP A 132 -12.61 10.52 6.77
CA ASP A 132 -13.49 9.56 7.45
C ASP A 132 -12.89 8.15 7.40
N GLU A 133 -12.56 7.60 8.57
CA GLU A 133 -11.95 6.28 8.71
C GLU A 133 -12.87 5.15 8.21
N THR A 134 -14.18 5.27 8.44
CA THR A 134 -15.17 4.27 8.02
C THR A 134 -15.25 4.24 6.51
N ALA A 135 -15.37 5.42 5.88
CA ALA A 135 -15.35 5.52 4.42
C ALA A 135 -14.02 5.02 3.84
N ARG A 136 -12.88 5.34 4.47
CA ARG A 136 -11.55 4.89 4.01
C ARG A 136 -11.43 3.36 4.02
N LYS A 137 -11.83 2.71 5.11
CA LYS A 137 -11.85 1.24 5.24
C LYS A 137 -12.77 0.60 4.21
N TRP A 138 -13.92 1.21 3.96
CA TRP A 138 -14.84 0.75 2.93
C TRP A 138 -14.21 0.85 1.53
N TYR A 139 -13.61 1.99 1.19
CA TYR A 139 -12.93 2.17 -0.10
C TYR A 139 -11.74 1.22 -0.28
N GLU A 140 -10.97 0.95 0.76
CA GLU A 140 -9.87 -0.03 0.72
C GLU A 140 -10.41 -1.42 0.36
N LYS A 141 -11.44 -1.88 1.08
CA LYS A 141 -12.07 -3.18 0.85
C LYS A 141 -12.61 -3.29 -0.57
N GLU A 142 -13.43 -2.34 -1.00
CA GLU A 142 -14.03 -2.35 -2.34
C GLU A 142 -12.98 -2.26 -3.44
N ALA A 143 -11.93 -1.45 -3.26
CA ALA A 143 -10.85 -1.36 -4.24
C ALA A 143 -10.13 -2.69 -4.41
N TYR A 144 -9.93 -3.44 -3.33
CA TYR A 144 -9.35 -4.77 -3.37
C TYR A 144 -10.29 -5.80 -4.01
N GLU A 145 -11.51 -5.91 -3.49
CA GLU A 145 -12.49 -6.93 -3.91
C GLU A 145 -12.92 -6.76 -5.36
N GLN A 146 -13.09 -5.52 -5.81
CA GLN A 146 -13.48 -5.22 -7.19
C GLN A 146 -12.29 -4.95 -8.12
N THR A 147 -11.04 -5.13 -7.65
CA THR A 147 -9.83 -4.91 -8.45
C THR A 147 -9.77 -3.51 -9.09
N TRP A 148 -10.18 -2.48 -8.34
CA TRP A 148 -10.16 -1.11 -8.86
C TRP A 148 -8.72 -0.65 -9.13
N SER A 149 -8.52 -0.01 -10.27
CA SER A 149 -7.29 0.76 -10.52
C SER A 149 -7.23 1.98 -9.61
N VAL A 150 -6.03 2.55 -9.42
CA VAL A 150 -5.84 3.82 -8.69
C VAL A 150 -6.75 4.93 -9.25
N ARG A 151 -6.93 4.97 -10.58
CA ARG A 151 -7.81 5.93 -11.26
C ARG A 151 -9.28 5.71 -10.91
N THR A 152 -9.72 4.46 -10.87
CA THR A 152 -11.08 4.10 -10.51
C THR A 152 -11.35 4.44 -9.05
N LEU A 153 -10.42 4.10 -8.15
CA LEU A 153 -10.51 4.46 -6.74
C LEU A 153 -10.60 5.98 -6.55
N GLN A 154 -9.72 6.75 -7.19
CA GLN A 154 -9.76 8.22 -7.12
C GLN A 154 -11.12 8.76 -7.60
N ARG A 155 -11.61 8.30 -8.76
CA ARG A 155 -12.93 8.71 -9.28
C ARG A 155 -14.07 8.39 -8.31
N ASN A 156 -14.02 7.23 -7.66
CA ASN A 156 -15.04 6.81 -6.71
C ASN A 156 -14.99 7.66 -5.43
N ILE A 157 -13.80 8.02 -4.94
CA ILE A 157 -13.62 8.98 -3.83
C ILE A 157 -14.15 10.35 -4.22
N ASP A 158 -13.75 10.88 -5.38
CA ASP A 158 -14.14 12.21 -5.85
C ASP A 158 -15.67 12.34 -5.99
N SER A 159 -16.32 11.27 -6.44
CA SER A 159 -17.79 11.22 -6.58
C SER A 159 -18.53 10.79 -5.31
N GLN A 160 -17.83 10.69 -4.17
CA GLN A 160 -18.41 10.30 -2.88
C GLN A 160 -19.23 9.00 -2.96
N TYR A 161 -18.73 8.02 -3.72
CA TYR A 161 -19.46 6.80 -4.07
C TYR A 161 -19.97 6.05 -2.83
N TYR A 162 -19.18 5.98 -1.76
CA TYR A 162 -19.59 5.41 -0.47
C TYR A 162 -20.90 6.00 0.07
N TYR A 163 -20.98 7.34 0.18
CA TYR A 163 -22.15 8.01 0.74
C TYR A 163 -23.38 7.89 -0.18
N ARG A 164 -23.18 7.88 -1.51
CA ARG A 164 -24.27 7.62 -2.46
C ARG A 164 -24.82 6.20 -2.33
N MET A 165 -23.97 5.23 -2.07
CA MET A 165 -24.38 3.84 -1.88
C MET A 165 -25.22 3.68 -0.61
N LEU A 166 -24.81 4.31 0.50
CA LEU A 166 -25.57 4.33 1.76
C LEU A 166 -26.97 4.93 1.58
N GLN A 167 -27.06 6.12 0.98
CA GLN A 167 -28.35 6.79 0.72
C GLN A 167 -29.29 5.97 -0.18
N SER A 168 -28.75 5.15 -1.08
CA SER A 168 -29.55 4.27 -1.93
C SER A 168 -30.03 3.02 -1.19
N GLN A 169 -29.34 2.57 -0.14
CA GLN A 169 -29.77 1.44 0.68
C GLN A 169 -30.88 1.85 1.65
N ASP A 170 -30.77 3.05 2.25
CA ASP A 170 -31.79 3.60 3.15
C ASP A 170 -33.13 3.86 2.46
N LYS A 171 -33.14 4.19 1.16
CA LYS A 171 -34.37 4.38 0.37
C LYS A 171 -35.15 3.10 0.05
N LYS A 172 -34.59 1.92 0.33
CA LYS A 172 -35.22 0.62 0.07
C LYS A 172 -35.84 -0.03 1.32
N LEU A 173 -35.75 0.64 2.46
CA LEU A 173 -36.41 0.30 3.73
C LEU A 173 -37.65 1.18 3.90
#